data_AF-A0A8W8NQ58-F1
#
_entry.id   AF-A0A8W8NQ58-F1
#
_cell.length_a   1.000
_cell.length_b   1.000
_cell.length_c   1.000
_cell.angle_alpha   90.00
_cell.angle_beta   90.00
_cell.angle_gamma   90.00
#
_symmetry.space_group_name_H-M   'P 1'
#
loop_
_entity.id
_entity.type
_entity.pdbx_description
1 polymer ?
#
loop_
_entity_poly.entity_id
_entity_poly.type
_entity_poly.pdbx_seq_one_letter_code
_entity_poly.pdbx_strand_id
1 'polypeptide(L)'
;MNFLGCTPKGYFGSNCSVPCPGVTCQECHMESGICHVCKQGYKGQRCETVVKISVSELADIINGIKFYSLLGAFCLSLTVIGILIGYNIMIRKRQLTQHQPSDLQGSRDVNLPNVSRDYVNCEELRELRRSEIYDTIQ
;
A
#
# COMPACT_ATOMS: atom_id res chain seq x y z
N MET A 1 -53.17 23.50 24.25
CA MET A 1 -53.50 22.58 23.14
C MET A 1 -52.70 21.31 23.37
N ASN A 2 -53.36 20.20 23.72
CA ASN A 2 -52.67 18.95 24.07
C ASN A 2 -52.50 18.12 22.80
N PHE A 3 -51.25 17.89 22.37
CA PHE A 3 -50.92 16.89 21.36
C PHE A 3 -51.08 15.50 21.99
N LEU A 4 -52.31 14.97 21.96
CA LEU A 4 -52.54 13.57 22.27
C LEU A 4 -52.09 12.77 21.04
N GLY A 5 -50.92 12.12 21.13
CA GLY A 5 -50.43 11.24 20.07
C GLY A 5 -51.43 10.13 19.74
N CYS A 6 -51.30 9.54 18.55
CA CYS A 6 -52.17 8.46 18.11
C CYS A 6 -51.99 7.19 18.95
N THR A 7 -53.05 6.79 19.66
CA THR A 7 -53.19 5.48 20.29
C THR A 7 -54.27 4.69 19.57
N PRO A 8 -54.00 3.45 19.10
CA PRO A 8 -52.79 2.64 19.29
C PRO A 8 -51.61 3.05 18.39
N LYS A 9 -50.38 2.69 18.81
CA LYS A 9 -49.16 2.89 18.02
C LYS A 9 -49.30 2.19 16.66
N GLY A 10 -48.89 2.88 15.58
CA GLY A 10 -48.95 2.33 14.22
C GLY A 10 -49.97 3.01 13.30
N TYR A 11 -50.57 4.12 13.73
CA TYR A 11 -51.40 4.98 12.88
C TYR A 11 -50.92 6.44 12.94
N PHE A 12 -51.13 7.18 11.85
CA PHE A 12 -50.74 8.58 11.72
C PHE A 12 -51.85 9.44 11.08
N GLY A 13 -51.67 10.76 11.16
CA GLY A 13 -52.56 11.77 10.60
C GLY A 13 -53.50 12.38 11.66
N SER A 14 -54.21 13.44 11.28
CA SER A 14 -55.04 14.25 12.19
C SER A 14 -56.11 13.46 12.95
N ASN A 15 -56.62 12.38 12.36
CA ASN A 15 -57.62 11.50 12.95
C ASN A 15 -57.10 10.08 13.24
N CYS A 16 -55.77 9.86 13.21
CA CYS A 16 -55.17 8.54 13.43
C CYS A 16 -55.76 7.42 12.55
N SER A 17 -56.20 7.76 11.33
CA SER A 17 -56.93 6.84 10.45
C SER A 17 -56.03 6.17 9.42
N VAL A 18 -54.80 6.64 9.24
CA VAL A 18 -53.89 6.10 8.22
C VAL A 18 -52.88 5.18 8.90
N PRO A 19 -52.80 3.89 8.52
CA PRO A 19 -51.83 2.98 9.11
C PRO A 19 -50.40 3.36 8.70
N CYS A 20 -49.47 3.27 9.64
CA CYS A 20 -48.04 3.37 9.36
C CYS A 20 -47.58 2.21 8.46
N PRO A 21 -46.54 2.42 7.65
CA PRO A 21 -45.89 1.32 6.92
C PRO A 21 -45.51 0.24 7.94
N GLY A 22 -45.96 -1.00 7.71
CA GLY A 22 -46.06 -2.05 8.73
C GLY A 22 -44.72 -2.54 9.30
N VAL A 23 -44.47 -3.85 9.26
CA VAL A 23 -43.32 -4.46 9.98
C VAL A 23 -41.94 -3.95 9.55
N THR A 24 -41.81 -3.17 8.47
CA THR A 24 -40.55 -2.62 7.96
C THR A 24 -40.12 -1.33 8.65
N CYS A 25 -41.07 -0.63 9.29
CA CYS A 25 -40.82 0.58 10.06
C CYS A 25 -40.79 0.29 11.56
N GLN A 26 -39.71 0.68 12.24
CA GLN A 26 -39.54 0.45 13.67
C GLN A 26 -40.16 1.56 14.52
N GLU A 27 -40.07 2.80 14.03
CA GLU A 27 -40.61 3.98 14.71
C GLU A 27 -41.22 4.93 13.68
N CYS A 28 -42.54 5.08 13.73
CA CYS A 28 -43.31 5.90 12.81
C CYS A 28 -43.72 7.20 13.48
N HIS A 29 -43.49 8.32 12.81
CA HIS A 29 -43.91 9.64 13.25
C HIS A 29 -45.44 9.76 13.13
N MET A 30 -46.12 10.07 14.23
CA MET A 30 -47.60 10.02 14.31
C MET A 30 -48.30 11.13 13.52
N GLU A 31 -47.62 12.22 13.18
CA GLU A 31 -48.22 13.32 12.41
C GLU A 31 -47.99 13.16 10.90
N SER A 32 -46.75 12.86 10.50
CA SER A 32 -46.34 12.79 9.09
C SER A 32 -46.35 11.37 8.53
N GLY A 33 -46.34 10.35 9.39
CA GLY A 33 -46.24 8.94 8.98
C GLY A 33 -44.87 8.54 8.43
N ILE A 34 -43.85 9.38 8.63
CA ILE A 34 -42.46 9.13 8.24
C ILE A 34 -41.83 8.16 9.23
N CYS A 35 -41.05 7.21 8.73
CA CYS A 35 -40.31 6.29 9.56
C CYS A 35 -38.96 6.89 9.98
N HIS A 36 -38.67 6.92 11.29
CA HIS A 36 -37.36 7.34 11.80
C HIS A 36 -36.30 6.27 11.56
N VAL A 37 -36.67 5.00 11.74
CA VAL A 37 -35.75 3.86 11.62
C VAL A 37 -36.38 2.74 10.80
N CYS A 38 -35.75 2.42 9.67
CA CYS A 38 -36.09 1.27 8.85
C CYS A 38 -35.39 0.00 9.33
N LYS A 39 -36.06 -1.15 9.20
CA LYS A 39 -35.41 -2.44 9.38
C LYS A 39 -34.26 -2.62 8.39
N GLN A 40 -33.28 -3.42 8.80
CA GLN A 40 -32.14 -3.77 7.97
C GLN A 40 -32.60 -4.33 6.62
N GLY A 41 -32.04 -3.82 5.53
CA GLY A 41 -32.48 -4.16 4.18
C GLY A 41 -33.60 -3.28 3.62
N TYR A 42 -34.05 -2.23 4.34
CA TYR A 42 -35.04 -1.27 3.84
C TYR A 42 -34.54 0.18 3.93
N LYS A 43 -34.95 1.02 2.98
CA LYS A 43 -34.66 2.46 2.89
C LYS A 43 -35.88 3.21 2.32
N GLY A 44 -35.88 4.53 2.45
CA GLY A 44 -36.97 5.41 2.01
C GLY A 44 -37.61 6.11 3.21
N GLN A 45 -38.45 7.12 2.98
CA GLN A 45 -39.10 7.86 4.06
C GLN A 45 -40.12 6.99 4.82
N ARG A 46 -40.57 5.90 4.21
CA ARG A 46 -41.56 4.98 4.76
C ARG A 46 -41.06 3.52 4.70
N CYS A 47 -39.76 3.33 4.54
CA CYS A 47 -39.11 2.02 4.39
C CYS A 47 -39.71 1.18 3.24
N GLU A 48 -40.09 1.86 2.16
CA GLU A 48 -40.75 1.29 0.99
C GLU A 48 -39.78 0.62 0.01
N THR A 49 -38.48 0.91 0.11
CA THR A 49 -37.48 0.41 -0.83
C THR A 49 -36.64 -0.66 -0.18
N VAL A 50 -36.58 -1.86 -0.78
CA VAL A 50 -35.63 -2.90 -0.37
C VAL A 50 -34.24 -2.54 -0.87
N VAL A 51 -33.26 -2.52 0.05
CA VAL A 51 -31.86 -2.39 -0.27
C VAL A 51 -31.40 -3.72 -0.89
N LYS A 52 -31.35 -3.74 -2.23
CA LYS A 52 -30.74 -4.84 -2.97
C LYS A 52 -29.24 -4.59 -3.01
N ILE A 53 -28.47 -5.42 -2.30
CA ILE A 53 -27.03 -5.50 -2.52
C ILE A 53 -26.86 -6.16 -3.89
N SER A 54 -26.43 -5.40 -4.89
CA SER A 54 -26.24 -5.91 -6.24
C SER A 54 -24.92 -6.68 -6.30
N VAL A 55 -25.00 -7.97 -6.57
CA VAL A 55 -23.83 -8.85 -6.75
C VAL A 55 -22.93 -8.35 -7.90
N SER A 56 -23.47 -7.54 -8.81
CA SER A 56 -22.72 -6.91 -9.91
C SER A 56 -21.61 -5.98 -9.43
N GLU A 57 -21.83 -5.17 -8.38
CA GLU A 57 -20.80 -4.26 -7.84
C GLU A 57 -19.63 -5.04 -7.23
N LEU A 58 -19.93 -6.20 -6.62
CA LEU A 58 -18.91 -7.10 -6.10
C LEU A 58 -18.16 -7.83 -7.22
N ALA A 59 -18.85 -8.21 -8.30
CA ALA A 59 -18.26 -8.89 -9.44
C ALA A 59 -17.22 -8.03 -10.17
N ASP A 60 -17.46 -6.72 -10.28
CA ASP A 60 -16.51 -5.78 -10.90
C ASP A 60 -15.21 -5.66 -10.09
N ILE A 61 -15.30 -5.66 -8.75
CA ILE A 61 -14.12 -5.69 -7.86
C ILE A 61 -13.32 -6.97 -8.06
N ILE A 62 -13.99 -8.12 -8.12
CA ILE A 62 -13.33 -9.43 -8.31
C ILE A 62 -12.62 -9.50 -9.67
N ASN A 63 -13.25 -8.95 -10.72
CA ASN A 63 -12.65 -8.91 -12.05
C ASN A 63 -11.41 -8.01 -12.07
N GLY A 64 -11.46 -6.84 -11.41
CA GLY A 64 -10.30 -5.97 -11.23
C GLY A 64 -9.10 -6.70 -10.63
N ILE A 65 -9.30 -7.45 -9.53
CA ILE A 65 -8.23 -8.18 -8.83
C ILE A 65 -7.51 -9.17 -9.77
N LYS A 66 -8.24 -9.85 -10.66
CA LYS A 66 -7.63 -10.81 -11.61
C LYS A 66 -6.65 -10.14 -12.57
N PHE A 67 -6.96 -8.95 -13.08
CA PHE A 67 -6.08 -8.21 -13.98
C PHE A 67 -4.77 -7.79 -13.29
N TYR A 68 -4.86 -7.22 -12.09
CA TYR A 68 -3.67 -6.80 -11.33
C TYR A 68 -2.80 -7.98 -10.89
N SER A 69 -3.42 -9.13 -10.58
CA SER A 69 -2.68 -10.34 -10.24
C SER A 69 -1.81 -10.84 -11.40
N LEU A 70 -2.34 -10.84 -12.64
CA LEU A 70 -1.57 -11.23 -13.84
C LEU A 70 -0.45 -10.23 -14.16
N LEU A 71 -0.75 -8.93 -14.11
CA LEU A 71 0.26 -7.88 -14.33
C LEU A 71 1.37 -7.95 -13.28
N GLY A 72 1.02 -8.16 -12.02
CA GLY A 72 1.96 -8.31 -10.91
C GLY A 72 2.87 -9.53 -11.10
N ALA A 73 2.30 -10.70 -11.42
CA ALA A 73 3.08 -11.90 -11.70
C ALA A 73 4.05 -11.72 -12.88
N PHE A 74 3.61 -11.06 -13.94
CA PHE A 74 4.47 -10.76 -15.10
C PHE A 74 5.62 -9.82 -14.72
N CYS A 75 5.33 -8.72 -14.01
CA CYS A 75 6.35 -7.79 -13.55
C CYS A 75 7.39 -8.47 -12.64
N LEU A 76 6.95 -9.27 -11.67
CA LEU A 76 7.85 -10.01 -10.78
C LEU A 76 8.70 -11.03 -11.53
N SER A 77 8.14 -11.67 -12.57
CA SER A 77 8.89 -12.61 -13.39
C SER A 77 9.99 -11.89 -14.18
N LEU A 78 9.69 -10.74 -14.79
CA LEU A 78 10.66 -9.95 -15.54
C LEU A 78 11.79 -9.41 -14.65
N THR A 79 11.48 -8.96 -13.44
CA THR A 79 12.51 -8.46 -12.52
C THR A 79 13.44 -9.59 -12.07
N VAL A 80 12.90 -10.77 -11.75
CA VAL A 80 13.71 -11.95 -11.39
C VAL A 80 14.60 -12.38 -12.55
N ILE A 81 14.06 -12.47 -13.77
CA ILE A 81 14.83 -12.82 -14.97
C ILE A 81 15.95 -11.79 -15.20
N GLY A 82 15.64 -10.50 -15.10
CA GLY A 82 16.62 -9.42 -15.25
C GLY A 82 17.75 -9.49 -14.21
N ILE A 83 17.41 -9.77 -12.95
CA ILE A 83 18.40 -9.97 -11.87
C ILE A 83 19.29 -11.18 -12.16
N LEU A 84 18.72 -12.31 -12.58
CA LEU A 84 19.49 -13.52 -12.89
C LEU A 84 20.44 -13.29 -14.09
N ILE A 85 19.96 -12.65 -15.15
CA ILE A 85 20.80 -12.31 -16.31
C ILE A 85 21.90 -11.33 -15.90
N GLY A 86 21.55 -10.24 -15.21
CA GLY A 86 22.48 -9.25 -14.72
C GLY A 86 23.53 -9.84 -13.76
N TYR A 87 23.12 -10.75 -12.88
CA TYR A 87 23.99 -11.47 -11.96
C TYR A 87 25.00 -12.34 -12.72
N ASN A 88 24.56 -13.09 -13.73
CA ASN A 88 25.44 -13.90 -14.58
C ASN A 88 26.43 -13.02 -15.39
N ILE A 89 25.97 -11.89 -15.94
CA ILE A 89 26.84 -10.93 -16.65
C ILE A 89 27.84 -10.31 -15.68
N MET A 90 27.41 -9.93 -14.47
CA MET A 90 28.27 -9.36 -13.45
C MET A 90 29.35 -10.36 -12.99
N ILE A 91 29.00 -11.64 -12.80
CA ILE A 91 29.98 -12.71 -12.52
C ILE A 91 30.98 -12.85 -13.66
N ARG A 92 30.52 -12.90 -14.92
CA ARG A 92 31.40 -13.00 -16.08
C ARG A 92 32.34 -11.78 -16.22
N LYS A 93 31.84 -10.58 -15.91
CA LYS A 93 32.67 -9.36 -15.89
C LYS A 93 33.73 -9.40 -14.80
N ARG A 94 33.43 -9.95 -13.61
CA ARG A 94 34.42 -10.19 -12.55
C ARG A 94 35.56 -11.10 -13.02
N GLN A 95 35.27 -12.09 -13.87
CA GLN A 95 36.30 -12.96 -14.45
C GLN A 95 37.13 -12.28 -15.54
N LEU A 96 36.53 -11.40 -16.36
CA LEU A 96 37.27 -10.64 -17.38
C LEU A 96 38.29 -9.66 -16.76
N THR A 97 37.99 -9.12 -15.57
CA THR A 97 38.93 -8.28 -14.81
C THR A 97 40.00 -9.11 -14.10
N GLN A 98 39.83 -10.43 -13.94
CA GLN A 98 40.82 -11.31 -13.30
C GLN A 98 41.78 -12.01 -14.28
N HIS A 99 41.47 -12.06 -15.58
CA HIS A 99 42.23 -12.80 -16.60
C HIS A 99 43.44 -12.04 -17.21
N GLN A 100 44.10 -11.15 -16.45
CA GLN A 100 45.42 -10.64 -16.85
C GLN A 100 46.52 -11.09 -15.86
N PRO A 101 47.16 -12.24 -16.12
CA PRO A 101 48.48 -12.58 -15.62
C PRO A 101 49.56 -12.47 -16.73
N SER A 102 50.67 -11.82 -16.36
CA SER A 102 52.05 -11.72 -16.89
C SER A 102 52.45 -12.41 -18.21
N ASP A 103 53.19 -11.71 -19.09
CA ASP A 103 54.42 -12.26 -19.70
C ASP A 103 55.33 -11.26 -20.51
N LEU A 104 56.64 -11.51 -20.33
CA LEU A 104 57.87 -11.10 -21.05
C LEU A 104 58.55 -9.71 -20.91
N GLN A 105 59.66 -9.76 -20.16
CA GLN A 105 60.82 -8.85 -20.08
C GLN A 105 61.41 -8.44 -21.44
N GLY A 106 61.67 -7.15 -21.63
CA GLY A 106 62.40 -6.61 -22.80
C GLY A 106 62.99 -5.21 -22.57
N SER A 107 64.19 -5.16 -21.96
CA SER A 107 65.30 -4.19 -22.16
C SER A 107 65.01 -2.74 -22.61
N ARG A 108 65.21 -1.76 -21.70
CA ARG A 108 66.27 -0.71 -21.74
C ARG A 108 66.04 0.34 -20.64
N ASP A 109 67.09 0.62 -19.88
CA ASP A 109 67.19 1.70 -18.88
C ASP A 109 66.79 3.08 -19.45
N VAL A 110 65.90 3.79 -18.74
CA VAL A 110 65.91 5.27 -18.65
C VAL A 110 65.45 5.68 -17.25
N ASN A 111 66.37 6.34 -16.54
CA ASN A 111 66.26 6.92 -15.19
C ASN A 111 64.96 7.70 -14.90
N LEU A 112 64.33 7.49 -13.73
CA LEU A 112 63.63 8.54 -12.94
C LEU A 112 63.40 8.08 -11.47
N PRO A 113 63.41 8.99 -10.47
CA PRO A 113 63.90 8.72 -9.13
C PRO A 113 62.86 8.11 -8.17
N ASN A 114 63.42 7.50 -7.13
CA ASN A 114 62.81 6.98 -5.92
C ASN A 114 61.84 8.00 -5.28
N VAL A 115 60.53 7.76 -5.42
CA VAL A 115 59.52 8.34 -4.54
C VAL A 115 58.92 7.21 -3.72
N SER A 116 59.33 7.18 -2.46
CA SER A 116 58.81 6.34 -1.39
C SER A 116 57.28 6.41 -1.39
N ARG A 117 56.63 5.30 -1.75
CA ARG A 117 55.17 5.17 -1.63
C ARG A 117 54.91 4.60 -0.24
N ASP A 118 54.88 5.47 0.76
CA ASP A 118 54.50 5.10 2.12
C ASP A 118 53.10 4.47 2.08
N TYR A 119 53.05 3.20 2.47
CA TYR A 119 51.82 2.45 2.63
C TYR A 119 51.17 2.93 3.93
N VAL A 120 50.26 3.91 3.84
CA VAL A 120 49.50 4.40 4.99
C VAL A 120 48.72 3.24 5.61
N ASN A 121 49.08 2.87 6.83
CA ASN A 121 48.38 1.84 7.58
C ASN A 121 47.02 2.36 8.04
N CYS A 122 45.92 1.67 7.69
CA CYS A 122 44.55 2.06 8.07
C CYS A 122 44.30 2.03 9.59
N GLU A 123 45.25 1.51 10.36
CA GLU A 123 45.28 1.58 11.82
C GLU A 123 45.58 3.01 12.31
N GLU A 124 46.57 3.70 11.75
CA GLU A 124 46.96 5.06 12.18
C GLU A 124 45.88 6.11 11.84
N LEU A 125 45.20 5.94 10.71
CA LEU A 125 44.12 6.84 10.29
C LEU A 125 42.88 6.75 11.21
N ARG A 126 42.71 5.65 11.95
CA ARG A 126 41.62 5.49 12.92
C ARG A 126 41.90 6.19 14.24
N GLU A 127 43.15 6.21 14.69
CA GLU A 127 43.53 6.87 15.95
C GLU A 127 43.52 8.40 15.79
N LEU A 128 43.96 8.93 14.64
CA LEU A 128 43.82 10.36 14.32
C LEU A 128 42.35 10.82 14.32
N ARG A 129 41.46 10.06 13.67
CA ARG A 129 40.02 10.36 13.64
C ARG A 129 39.38 10.28 15.04
N ARG A 130 39.86 9.39 15.92
CA ARG A 130 39.34 9.28 17.29
C ARG A 130 39.69 10.50 18.13
N SER A 131 40.87 11.10 17.93
CA SER A 131 41.29 12.32 18.63
C SER A 131 40.46 13.54 18.22
N GLU A 132 40.16 13.72 16.93
CA GLU A 132 39.34 14.86 16.45
C GLU A 132 37.90 14.85 16.99
N ILE A 133 37.34 13.66 17.25
CA ILE A 133 35.95 13.55 17.76
C ILE A 133 35.84 14.01 19.22
N TYR A 134 36.89 13.85 20.04
CA TYR A 134 36.85 14.23 21.46
C TYR A 134 36.90 15.75 21.68
N ASP A 135 37.58 16.49 20.79
CA ASP A 135 37.65 17.96 20.83
C ASP A 135 36.38 18.65 20.30
N THR A 136 35.48 17.93 19.62
CA THR A 136 34.25 18.51 19.07
C THR A 136 33.05 18.44 20.04
N ILE A 137 33.22 17.81 21.20
CA ILE A 137 32.13 17.57 22.19
C ILE A 137 32.27 18.46 23.44
N GLN A 138 33.26 19.36 23.52
CA GLN A 138 33.40 20.31 24.63
C GLN A 138 33.21 21.78 24.21
#